data_AF-A0A6C0K4X9-F1
#
_entry.id   AF-A0A6C0K4X9-F1
#
_cell.length_a   1.000
_cell.length_b   1.000
_cell.length_c   1.000
_cell.angle_alpha   90.00
_cell.angle_beta   90.00
_cell.angle_gamma   90.00
#
_symmetry.space_group_name_H-M   'P 1'
#
loop_
_entity.id
_entity.type
_entity.pdbx_description
1 polymer ?
#
loop_
_entity_poly.entity_id
_entity_poly.type
_entity_poly.pdbx_seq_one_letter_code
_entity_poly.pdbx_strand_id
1 'polypeptide(L)'
;MSPVSSDAKQCPWCYRWCLKDAACNYIFACGLDSNNIFHLHKGCGKSWCWECGKKFCGQYYDVNTGRVLPNARDNHDSTCCKSESFFKEEDYCGGGHNSHCEKRW
;
A
#
# COMPACT_ATOMS: atom_id res chain seq x y z
N MET A 1 -16.18 20.76 10.05
CA MET A 1 -14.85 20.19 10.35
C MET A 1 -14.11 20.10 9.03
N SER A 2 -13.15 21.00 8.79
CA SER A 2 -12.34 20.96 7.57
C SER A 2 -11.54 19.65 7.53
N PRO A 3 -11.43 18.97 6.39
CA PRO A 3 -10.63 17.76 6.32
C PRO A 3 -9.17 18.14 6.62
N VAL A 4 -8.60 17.52 7.64
CA VAL A 4 -7.17 17.61 7.89
C VAL A 4 -6.51 16.96 6.68
N SER A 5 -5.94 17.78 5.79
CA SER A 5 -5.06 17.29 4.73
C SER A 5 -3.81 16.73 5.41
N SER A 6 -3.90 15.48 5.88
CA SER A 6 -2.72 14.74 6.29
C SER A 6 -2.04 14.31 5.00
N ASP A 7 -1.25 15.21 4.41
CA ASP A 7 -0.49 14.93 3.18
C ASP A 7 0.63 13.91 3.43
N ALA A 8 0.81 13.49 4.69
CA ALA A 8 1.75 12.47 5.12
C ALA A 8 1.10 11.46 6.09
N LYS A 9 1.37 10.17 5.89
CA LYS A 9 1.03 9.08 6.82
C LYS A 9 2.17 8.07 6.88
N GLN A 10 2.31 7.37 8.00
CA GLN A 10 3.31 6.33 8.14
C GLN A 10 2.83 5.02 7.51
N CYS A 11 3.71 4.36 6.77
CA CYS A 11 3.46 3.03 6.25
C CYS A 11 3.28 2.03 7.41
N PRO A 12 2.19 1.24 7.46
CA PRO A 12 1.95 0.29 8.54
C PRO A 12 2.89 -0.92 8.53
N TRP A 13 3.71 -1.07 7.49
CA TRP A 13 4.70 -2.14 7.37
C TRP A 13 6.06 -1.76 7.94
N CYS A 14 6.49 -0.51 7.76
CA CYS A 14 7.86 -0.09 8.08
C CYS A 14 7.95 1.27 8.78
N TYR A 15 6.82 1.89 9.09
CA TYR A 15 6.68 3.17 9.81
C TYR A 15 7.35 4.38 9.16
N ARG A 16 7.82 4.23 7.92
CA ARG A 16 8.33 5.35 7.13
C ARG A 16 7.20 6.25 6.69
N TRP A 17 7.49 7.55 6.66
CA TRP A 17 6.56 8.54 6.13
C TRP A 17 6.39 8.39 4.62
N CYS A 18 5.15 8.26 4.20
CA CYS A 18 4.73 8.32 2.82
C CYS A 18 3.95 9.62 2.62
N LEU A 19 4.15 10.26 1.48
CA LEU A 19 3.31 11.39 1.07
C LEU A 19 2.11 10.87 0.29
N LYS A 20 0.96 11.51 0.46
CA LYS A 20 -0.23 11.21 -0.33
C LYS A 20 0.00 11.75 -1.73
N ASP A 21 -0.06 10.90 -2.76
CA ASP A 21 -0.34 11.43 -4.09
C ASP A 21 -1.83 11.83 -4.16
N ALA A 22 -2.16 12.82 -4.99
CA ALA A 22 -3.55 13.26 -5.15
C ALA A 22 -4.44 12.21 -5.86
N ALA A 23 -3.90 11.03 -6.18
CA ALA A 23 -4.44 10.14 -7.19
C ALA A 23 -5.28 9.01 -6.58
N CYS A 24 -4.85 8.37 -5.48
CA CYS A 24 -5.58 7.24 -4.90
C CYS A 24 -5.23 6.98 -3.43
N ASN A 25 -6.21 6.50 -2.66
CA ASN A 25 -6.01 5.99 -1.31
C ASN A 25 -5.34 4.59 -1.27
N TYR A 26 -5.05 3.98 -2.43
CA TYR A 26 -4.27 2.75 -2.54
C TYR A 26 -2.80 3.11 -2.78
N ILE A 27 -1.94 2.77 -1.82
CA ILE A 27 -0.50 2.91 -2.00
C ILE A 27 0.02 1.61 -2.61
N PHE A 28 0.31 1.62 -3.91
CA PHE A 28 0.85 0.48 -4.66
C PHE A 28 2.11 -0.09 -4.01
N ALA A 29 3.02 0.78 -3.59
CA ALA A 29 4.16 0.39 -2.79
C ALA A 29 4.72 1.55 -1.97
N CYS A 30 5.07 1.28 -0.71
CA CYS A 30 5.90 2.19 0.07
C CYS A 30 7.28 2.33 -0.56
N GLY A 31 7.71 3.55 -0.91
CA GLY A 31 9.01 3.84 -1.52
C GLY A 31 8.95 4.31 -2.97
N LEU A 32 7.75 4.49 -3.52
CA LEU A 32 7.52 5.13 -4.82
C LEU A 32 7.64 6.66 -4.71
N ASP A 33 8.13 7.29 -5.77
CA ASP A 33 8.04 8.74 -5.97
C ASP A 33 6.78 9.12 -6.79
N SER A 34 6.65 10.41 -7.12
CA SER A 34 5.53 10.94 -7.91
C SER A 34 5.46 10.43 -9.35
N ASN A 35 6.50 9.76 -9.84
CA ASN A 35 6.55 9.15 -11.18
C ASN A 35 6.39 7.62 -11.11
N ASN A 36 5.97 7.07 -9.96
CA ASN A 36 5.88 5.62 -9.71
C ASN A 36 7.22 4.88 -9.85
N ILE A 37 8.34 5.56 -9.57
CA ILE A 37 9.67 4.93 -9.53
C ILE A 37 9.96 4.49 -8.10
N PHE A 38 10.27 3.21 -7.92
CA PHE A 38 10.69 2.69 -6.62
C PHE A 38 12.15 3.02 -6.34
N HIS A 39 12.40 3.69 -5.22
CA HIS A 39 13.75 4.02 -4.78
C HIS A 39 14.23 3.06 -3.71
N LEU A 40 15.37 2.40 -3.97
CA LEU A 40 16.00 1.48 -3.04
C LEU A 40 16.20 2.15 -1.67
N HIS A 41 15.89 1.41 -0.60
CA HIS A 41 15.99 1.88 0.78
C HIS A 41 15.17 3.15 1.10
N LYS A 42 14.20 3.56 0.26
CA LYS A 42 13.26 4.64 0.56
C LYS A 42 11.92 4.14 1.08
N GLY A 43 11.59 2.87 0.87
CA GLY A 43 10.42 2.23 1.48
C GLY A 43 10.55 0.71 1.50
N CYS A 44 9.52 0.04 2.00
CA CYS A 44 9.53 -1.42 2.14
C CYS A 44 8.96 -2.16 0.93
N GLY A 45 8.47 -1.48 -0.11
CA GLY A 45 7.95 -2.10 -1.32
C GLY A 45 6.62 -2.85 -1.15
N LYS A 46 5.95 -2.73 0.00
CA LYS A 46 4.63 -3.33 0.27
C LYS A 46 3.50 -2.33 0.06
N SER A 47 2.35 -2.84 -0.36
CA SER A 47 1.12 -2.08 -0.52
C SER A 47 0.37 -1.92 0.80
N TRP A 48 -0.40 -0.84 0.91
CA TRP A 48 -1.27 -0.56 2.05
C TRP A 48 -2.35 0.47 1.68
N CYS A 49 -3.39 0.56 2.50
CA CYS A 49 -4.50 1.49 2.29
C CYS A 49 -4.26 2.80 3.06
N TRP A 50 -4.16 3.91 2.35
CA TRP A 50 -4.00 5.25 2.92
C TRP A 50 -5.15 5.62 3.84
N GLU A 51 -6.39 5.35 3.44
CA GLU A 51 -7.59 5.78 4.15
C GLU A 51 -7.62 5.19 5.56
N CYS A 52 -7.55 3.86 5.66
CA CYS A 52 -7.64 3.16 6.94
C CYS A 52 -6.28 2.94 7.62
N GLY A 53 -5.16 3.22 6.97
CA GLY A 53 -3.82 3.00 7.51
C GLY A 53 -3.46 1.51 7.68
N LYS A 54 -4.20 0.61 7.03
CA LYS A 54 -4.04 -0.84 7.19
C LYS A 54 -3.28 -1.50 6.04
N LYS A 55 -2.74 -2.67 6.33
CA LYS A 55 -1.88 -3.47 5.44
C LYS A 55 -2.67 -4.13 4.30
N PHE A 56 -2.02 -4.26 3.15
CA PHE A 56 -2.40 -5.21 2.09
C PHE A 56 -1.33 -6.30 1.95
N CYS A 57 -1.74 -7.53 1.66
CA CYS A 57 -0.83 -8.67 1.60
C CYS A 57 0.11 -8.66 0.38
N GLY A 58 1.14 -9.51 0.43
CA GLY A 58 2.14 -9.61 -0.63
C GLY A 58 3.28 -8.59 -0.53
N GLN A 59 4.20 -8.70 -1.48
CA GLN A 59 5.32 -7.79 -1.69
C GLN A 59 5.24 -7.33 -3.13
N TYR A 60 5.30 -6.02 -3.38
CA TYR A 60 5.19 -5.48 -4.73
C TYR A 60 6.57 -5.34 -5.37
N TYR A 61 7.51 -4.69 -4.67
CA TYR A 61 8.89 -4.53 -5.13
C TYR A 61 9.86 -5.31 -4.27
N ASP A 62 10.86 -5.95 -4.88
CA ASP A 62 12.01 -6.47 -4.17
C ASP A 62 12.83 -5.31 -3.59
N VAL A 63 13.06 -5.31 -2.29
CA VAL A 63 13.71 -4.19 -1.58
C VAL A 63 15.21 -4.04 -1.88
N ASN A 64 15.84 -5.07 -2.44
CA ASN A 64 17.27 -5.11 -2.72
C ASN A 64 17.58 -4.77 -4.18
N THR A 65 16.70 -5.17 -5.10
CA THR A 65 16.87 -5.01 -6.54
C THR A 65 15.97 -3.94 -7.15
N GLY A 66 14.91 -3.55 -6.43
CA GLY A 66 13.95 -2.54 -6.88
C GLY A 66 13.03 -3.03 -8.01
N ARG A 67 13.07 -4.32 -8.32
CA ARG A 67 12.24 -4.93 -9.36
C ARG A 67 10.87 -5.27 -8.82
N VAL A 68 9.84 -5.13 -9.65
CA VAL A 68 8.51 -5.66 -9.35
C VAL A 68 8.62 -7.18 -9.24
N LEU A 69 8.02 -7.75 -8.19
CA LEU A 69 8.00 -9.18 -7.99
C LEU A 69 6.99 -9.86 -8.92
N PRO A 70 7.27 -11.08 -9.42
CA PRO A 70 6.35 -11.81 -10.30
C PRO A 70 4.99 -12.12 -9.66
N ASN A 71 4.92 -12.13 -8.33
CA ASN A 71 3.71 -12.36 -7.54
C ASN A 71 3.14 -11.06 -6.94
N ALA A 72 3.57 -9.89 -7.43
CA ALA A 72 2.97 -8.61 -7.06
C ALA A 72 1.47 -8.64 -7.39
N ARG A 73 0.66 -8.10 -6.48
CA ARG A 73 -0.80 -8.09 -6.59
C ARG A 73 -1.28 -6.65 -6.64
N ASP A 74 -1.86 -6.27 -7.77
CA ASP A 74 -2.55 -5.00 -7.91
C ASP A 74 -3.94 -5.02 -7.27
N ASN A 75 -4.54 -6.22 -7.21
CA ASN A 75 -5.89 -6.41 -6.72
C ASN A 75 -5.90 -7.24 -5.43
N HIS A 76 -6.57 -6.69 -4.43
CA HIS A 76 -6.93 -7.38 -3.20
C HIS A 76 -8.44 -7.47 -3.11
N ASP A 77 -9.00 -8.55 -2.56
CA ASP A 77 -10.39 -8.60 -2.10
C ASP A 77 -10.41 -8.73 -0.57
N SER A 78 -11.60 -8.83 0.04
CA SER A 78 -11.76 -8.96 1.49
C SER A 78 -11.19 -10.27 2.08
N THR A 79 -10.77 -11.19 1.22
CA THR A 79 -10.23 -12.51 1.59
C THR A 79 -8.78 -12.72 1.15
N CYS A 80 -8.28 -11.97 0.18
CA CYS A 80 -6.93 -12.09 -0.38
C CYS A 80 -5.84 -12.09 0.70
N CYS A 81 -5.98 -11.20 1.70
CA CYS A 81 -5.01 -11.09 2.78
C CYS A 81 -5.09 -12.22 3.82
N LYS A 82 -6.22 -12.92 3.91
CA LYS A 82 -6.44 -14.01 4.89
C LYS A 82 -5.56 -15.23 4.63
N SER A 83 -4.98 -15.32 3.44
CA SER A 83 -4.03 -16.38 3.06
C SER A 83 -2.62 -16.20 3.65
N GLU A 84 -2.29 -15.04 4.22
CA GLU A 84 -0.99 -14.78 4.82
C GLU A 84 -0.86 -15.52 6.16
N SER A 85 0.28 -16.19 6.39
CA SER A 85 0.55 -16.94 7.62
C SER A 85 0.54 -16.07 8.89
N PHE A 86 0.73 -14.76 8.74
CA PHE A 86 0.73 -13.78 9.83
C PHE A 86 -0.48 -12.84 9.80
N PHE A 87 -1.56 -13.24 9.11
CA PHE A 87 -2.76 -12.42 9.02
C PHE A 87 -3.37 -12.14 10.40
N LYS A 88 -3.64 -10.87 10.66
CA LYS A 88 -4.45 -10.40 11.80
C LYS A 88 -5.50 -9.45 11.26
N GLU A 89 -6.78 -9.75 11.48
CA GLU A 89 -7.88 -8.98 10.87
C GLU A 89 -7.81 -7.48 11.18
N GLU A 90 -7.37 -7.11 12.37
CA GLU A 90 -7.17 -5.72 12.80
C GLU A 90 -6.10 -4.96 11.99
N ASP A 91 -5.05 -5.65 11.55
CA ASP A 91 -3.89 -5.08 10.86
C ASP A 91 -4.13 -4.86 9.36
N TYR A 92 -5.04 -5.63 8.78
CA TYR A 92 -5.25 -5.68 7.33
C TYR A 92 -6.51 -4.96 6.93
N CYS A 93 -6.48 -4.37 5.73
CA CYS A 93 -7.66 -3.72 5.18
C CYS A 93 -8.69 -4.79 4.79
N GLY A 94 -9.89 -4.72 5.39
CA GLY A 94 -11.01 -5.60 5.04
C GLY A 94 -11.66 -5.26 3.69
N GLY A 95 -11.31 -4.11 3.13
CA GLY A 95 -11.75 -3.65 1.82
C GLY A 95 -10.67 -3.93 0.78
N GLY A 96 -10.90 -4.93 -0.06
CA GLY A 96 -10.12 -5.14 -1.26
C GLY A 96 -9.93 -3.89 -2.11
N HIS A 97 -8.96 -3.91 -3.03
CA HIS A 97 -8.80 -2.95 -4.12
C HIS A 97 -10.14 -2.80 -4.86
N ASN A 98 -10.96 -1.85 -4.39
CA ASN A 98 -12.27 -1.41 -4.89
C ASN A 98 -13.10 -0.64 -3.85
N SER A 99 -12.79 -0.72 -2.55
CA SER A 99 -13.61 -0.02 -1.53
C SER A 99 -13.28 1.47 -1.38
N HIS A 100 -12.08 1.90 -1.77
CA HIS A 100 -11.58 3.26 -1.47
C HIS A 100 -10.90 3.99 -2.65
N CYS A 101 -10.92 3.42 -3.85
CA CYS A 101 -10.54 4.09 -5.10
C CYS A 101 -11.46 3.64 -6.24
N GLU A 102 -11.75 4.55 -7.17
CA GLU A 102 -12.41 4.19 -8.43
C GLU A 102 -11.51 3.27 -9.26
N LYS A 103 -12.12 2.30 -9.95
CA LYS A 103 -11.46 1.37 -10.85
C LYS A 103 -10.72 2.16 -11.95
N ARG A 104 -9.40 2.03 -12.02
CA ARG A 104 -8.62 2.54 -13.17
C ARG A 104 -8.62 1.47 -14.26
N TRP A 105 -9.05 1.88 -15.45
CA TRP A 105 -9.19 1.10 -16.67
C TRP A 105 -7.89 1.12 -17.49
#